data_AF-A0A0L7LJ70-F1
#
_entry.id   AF-A0A0L7LJ70-F1
#
_cell.length_a   1.000
_cell.length_b   1.000
_cell.length_c   1.000
_cell.angle_alpha   90.00
_cell.angle_beta   90.00
_cell.angle_gamma   90.00
#
_symmetry.space_group_name_H-M   'P 1'
#
loop_
_entity.id
_entity.type
_entity.pdbx_description
1 polymer ?
#
loop_
_entity_poly.entity_id
_entity_poly.type
_entity_poly.pdbx_seq_one_letter_code
_entity_poly.pdbx_strand_id
1 'polypeptide(L)'
;MPLIILCGTPVSGKTTRTYELKEFFETKHGKKVEIVSEDEAIVKLGYEKNSTYLDSQKEKRVRGHLKSEVIRLIGKDNVVILDGSNYIKGFRYELYCASKASKSTQCTVHTIRSHEEAWEGNKLRIDGTSRGRDEVAGCNNLPYTQEVFDALTKF
;
A
#
# COMPACT_ATOMS: atom_id res chain seq x y z
N MET A 1 10.36 9.12 -14.74
CA MET A 1 10.00 7.72 -14.42
C MET A 1 8.73 7.70 -13.60
N PRO A 2 7.94 6.61 -13.63
CA PRO A 2 6.56 6.62 -13.14
C PRO A 2 6.43 6.45 -11.62
N LEU A 3 5.42 7.11 -11.05
CA LEU A 3 4.80 6.76 -9.77
C LEU A 3 3.68 5.74 -10.02
N ILE A 4 3.75 4.59 -9.35
CA ILE A 4 2.70 3.57 -9.37
C ILE A 4 1.99 3.58 -8.02
N ILE A 5 0.67 3.81 -8.03
CA ILE A 5 -0.15 3.82 -6.83
C ILE A 5 -0.96 2.53 -6.79
N LEU A 6 -0.72 1.66 -5.81
CA LEU A 6 -1.60 0.52 -5.55
C LEU A 6 -2.85 1.03 -4.84
N CYS A 7 -4.01 0.50 -5.20
CA CYS A 7 -5.27 0.83 -4.56
C CYS A 7 -6.09 -0.46 -4.43
N GLY A 8 -6.91 -0.57 -3.40
CA GLY A 8 -7.80 -1.70 -3.20
C GLY A 8 -8.09 -1.97 -1.74
N THR A 9 -9.09 -2.82 -1.51
CA THR A 9 -9.53 -3.24 -0.17
C THR A 9 -8.43 -4.00 0.58
N PRO A 10 -8.51 -4.10 1.92
CA PRO A 10 -7.64 -5.00 2.66
C PRO A 10 -7.64 -6.42 2.06
N VAL A 11 -6.48 -7.07 2.00
CA VAL A 11 -6.32 -8.45 1.51
C VAL A 11 -6.69 -8.67 0.02
N SER A 12 -6.70 -7.61 -0.79
CA SER A 12 -6.92 -7.68 -2.24
C SER A 12 -5.70 -8.08 -3.09
N GLY A 13 -4.54 -8.32 -2.46
CA GLY A 13 -3.30 -8.69 -3.17
C GLY A 13 -2.40 -7.52 -3.62
N LYS A 14 -2.64 -6.30 -3.11
CA LYS A 14 -1.81 -5.10 -3.40
C LYS A 14 -0.31 -5.36 -3.22
N THR A 15 0.07 -5.89 -2.06
CA THR A 15 1.46 -6.16 -1.73
C THR A 15 2.06 -7.19 -2.68
N THR A 16 1.37 -8.30 -2.96
CA THR A 16 1.83 -9.27 -3.97
C THR A 16 2.08 -8.61 -5.33
N ARG A 17 1.14 -7.79 -5.83
CA ARG A 17 1.34 -7.05 -7.09
C ARG A 17 2.50 -6.06 -7.02
N THR A 18 2.76 -5.43 -5.87
CA THR A 18 3.90 -4.52 -5.66
C THR A 18 5.23 -5.24 -5.90
N TYR A 19 5.42 -6.43 -5.33
CA TYR A 19 6.67 -7.17 -5.48
C TYR A 19 6.84 -7.76 -6.88
N GLU A 20 5.76 -8.26 -7.50
CA GLU A 20 5.80 -8.68 -8.91
C GLU A 20 6.19 -7.53 -9.84
N LEU A 21 5.63 -6.33 -9.61
CA LEU A 21 6.01 -5.13 -10.37
C LEU A 21 7.46 -4.73 -10.12
N LYS A 22 7.92 -4.78 -8.86
CA LYS A 22 9.31 -4.51 -8.51
C LYS A 22 10.25 -5.46 -9.25
N GLU A 23 10.01 -6.76 -9.17
CA GLU A 23 10.81 -7.78 -9.86
C GLU A 23 10.81 -7.55 -11.38
N PHE A 24 9.64 -7.26 -11.96
CA PHE A 24 9.51 -6.97 -13.39
C PHE A 24 10.38 -5.78 -13.83
N PHE A 25 10.33 -4.65 -13.10
CA PHE A 25 11.09 -3.45 -13.47
C PHE A 25 12.60 -3.59 -13.18
N GLU A 26 12.97 -4.26 -12.09
CA GLU A 26 14.38 -4.52 -11.76
C GLU A 26 15.00 -5.49 -12.76
N THR A 27 14.33 -6.61 -13.04
CA THR A 27 14.89 -7.71 -13.86
C THR A 27 14.78 -7.43 -15.35
N LYS A 28 13.61 -7.01 -15.85
CA LYS A 28 13.41 -6.85 -17.30
C LYS A 28 13.81 -5.49 -17.83
N HIS A 29 13.80 -4.46 -16.99
CA HIS A 29 14.06 -3.07 -17.40
C HIS A 29 15.31 -2.45 -16.73
N GLY A 30 15.97 -3.16 -15.81
CA GLY A 30 17.17 -2.68 -15.13
C GLY A 30 16.94 -1.38 -14.36
N LYS A 31 15.71 -1.15 -13.88
CA LYS A 31 15.34 0.09 -13.17
C LYS A 31 15.43 -0.10 -11.67
N LYS A 32 15.91 0.93 -10.97
CA LYS A 32 15.80 1.00 -9.51
C LYS A 32 14.33 1.18 -9.13
N VAL A 33 13.81 0.32 -8.25
CA VAL A 33 12.43 0.42 -7.75
C VAL A 33 12.44 0.68 -6.25
N GLU A 34 11.78 1.77 -5.86
CA GLU A 34 11.59 2.17 -4.46
C GLU A 34 10.15 1.87 -4.05
N ILE A 35 9.95 1.14 -2.96
CA ILE A 35 8.62 0.85 -2.40
C ILE A 35 8.40 1.76 -1.19
N VAL A 36 7.26 2.45 -1.16
CA VAL A 36 6.74 3.15 0.01
C VAL A 36 5.56 2.35 0.54
N SER A 37 5.69 1.77 1.72
CA SER A 37 4.67 0.88 2.32
C SER A 37 3.88 1.58 3.43
N GLU A 38 2.55 1.50 3.35
CA GLU A 38 1.61 1.95 4.39
C GLU A 38 1.81 1.18 5.71
N ASP A 39 1.99 -0.15 5.64
CA ASP A 39 2.21 -0.99 6.83
C ASP A 39 3.52 -0.60 7.53
N GLU A 40 4.60 -0.34 6.78
CA GLU A 40 5.85 0.16 7.36
C GLU A 40 5.71 1.56 7.96
N ALA A 41 4.97 2.45 7.30
CA ALA A 41 4.74 3.81 7.77
C ALA A 41 3.98 3.82 9.11
N ILE A 42 2.98 2.94 9.27
CA ILE A 42 2.24 2.76 10.53
C ILE A 42 3.19 2.38 11.67
N VAL A 43 4.07 1.39 11.44
CA VAL A 43 5.04 0.94 12.44
C VAL A 43 6.07 2.03 12.75
N LYS A 44 6.62 2.70 11.72
CA LYS A 44 7.61 3.79 11.87
C LYS A 44 7.05 4.97 12.68
N LEU A 45 5.76 5.25 12.58
CA LEU A 45 5.09 6.31 13.34
C LEU A 45 4.68 5.87 14.76
N GLY A 46 4.97 4.63 15.15
CA GLY A 46 4.62 4.08 16.46
C GLY A 46 3.12 3.82 16.63
N TYR A 47 2.39 3.61 15.53
CA TYR A 47 0.97 3.29 15.57
C TYR A 47 0.73 1.80 15.39
N GLU A 48 -0.42 1.35 15.89
CA GLU A 48 -0.90 -0.01 15.66
C GLU A 48 -1.87 -0.03 14.48
N LYS A 49 -1.83 -1.09 13.69
CA LYS A 49 -2.62 -1.25 12.46
C LYS A 49 -4.11 -0.99 12.68
N ASN A 50 -4.75 -1.72 13.60
CA ASN A 50 -6.18 -1.58 13.85
C ASN A 50 -6.53 -0.21 14.43
N SER A 51 -5.74 0.31 15.38
CA SER A 51 -6.03 1.61 16.00
C SER A 51 -5.78 2.81 15.06
N THR A 52 -5.01 2.62 13.99
CA THR A 52 -4.74 3.67 12.99
C THR A 52 -6.00 4.02 12.20
N TYR A 53 -6.76 3.01 11.77
CA TYR A 53 -7.95 3.21 10.93
C TYR A 53 -9.19 3.60 11.74
N LEU A 54 -9.15 3.46 13.07
CA LEU A 54 -10.19 3.95 13.99
C LEU A 54 -9.99 5.43 14.38
N ASP A 55 -8.84 6.02 14.08
CA ASP A 55 -8.50 7.39 14.44
C ASP A 55 -8.11 8.20 13.18
N SER A 56 -9.03 9.08 12.76
CA SER A 56 -8.83 9.95 11.59
C SER A 56 -7.56 10.81 11.64
N GLN A 57 -7.08 11.20 12.83
CA GLN A 57 -5.85 11.97 12.97
C GLN A 57 -4.62 11.10 12.74
N LYS A 58 -4.61 9.85 13.23
CA LYS A 58 -3.52 8.90 12.94
C LYS A 58 -3.47 8.59 11.46
N GLU A 59 -4.61 8.27 10.85
CA GLU A 59 -4.70 8.00 9.42
C GLU A 59 -4.20 9.19 8.59
N LYS A 60 -4.60 10.42 8.96
CA LYS A 60 -4.12 11.65 8.32
C LYS A 60 -2.59 11.81 8.42
N ARG A 61 -2.00 11.50 9.58
CA ARG A 61 -0.54 11.55 9.78
C ARG A 61 0.19 10.51 8.94
N VAL A 62 -0.32 9.28 8.88
CA VAL A 62 0.22 8.20 8.02
C VAL A 62 0.18 8.64 6.56
N ARG A 63 -0.95 9.16 6.05
CA ARG A 63 -1.03 9.68 4.68
C ARG A 63 -0.06 10.83 4.43
N GLY A 64 0.12 11.73 5.39
CA GLY A 64 1.10 12.83 5.31
C GLY A 64 2.53 12.32 5.20
N HIS A 65 2.89 11.29 5.97
CA HIS A 65 4.18 10.62 5.89
C HIS A 65 4.39 9.94 4.53
N LEU A 66 3.43 9.13 4.07
CA LEU A 66 3.47 8.46 2.77
C LEU A 66 3.66 9.44 1.61
N LYS A 67 2.89 10.54 1.61
CA LYS A 67 3.03 11.59 0.60
C LYS A 67 4.42 12.22 0.61
N SER A 68 4.97 12.49 1.79
CA SER A 68 6.31 13.09 1.94
C SER A 68 7.39 12.16 1.41
N GLU A 69 7.33 10.87 1.73
CA GLU A 69 8.26 9.86 1.23
C GLU A 69 8.15 9.68 -0.29
N VAL A 70 6.94 9.63 -0.84
CA VAL A 70 6.73 9.57 -2.29
C VAL A 70 7.34 10.79 -2.98
N ILE A 71 7.09 12.01 -2.47
CA ILE A 71 7.66 13.24 -3.06
C ILE A 71 9.19 13.23 -2.99
N ARG A 72 9.77 12.76 -1.89
CA ARG A 72 11.23 12.64 -1.71
C ARG A 72 11.84 11.65 -2.71
N LEU A 73 11.13 10.59 -3.05
CA LEU A 73 11.62 9.51 -3.91
C LEU A 73 11.32 9.72 -5.39
N ILE A 74 10.31 10.50 -5.76
CA ILE A 74 10.02 10.77 -7.17
C ILE A 74 11.22 11.48 -7.81
N GLY A 75 11.86 10.79 -8.75
CA GLY A 75 13.02 11.27 -9.47
C GLY A 75 13.01 10.91 -10.96
N LYS A 76 14.11 11.25 -11.64
CA LYS A 76 14.26 10.97 -13.07
C LYS A 76 14.62 9.52 -13.38
N ASP A 77 15.21 8.79 -12.44
CA ASP A 77 15.92 7.53 -12.73
C ASP A 77 15.34 6.27 -12.05
N ASN A 78 14.33 6.42 -11.20
CA ASN A 78 13.72 5.33 -10.42
C ASN A 78 12.20 5.21 -10.61
N VAL A 79 11.68 4.00 -10.44
CA VAL A 79 10.24 3.75 -10.32
C VAL A 79 9.88 3.83 -8.83
N VAL A 80 8.81 4.56 -8.49
CA VAL A 80 8.31 4.62 -7.12
C VAL A 80 6.98 3.89 -7.07
N ILE A 81 6.85 2.92 -6.16
CA ILE A 81 5.61 2.18 -5.94
C ILE A 81 5.09 2.52 -4.55
N LEU A 82 3.87 3.06 -4.46
CA LEU A 82 3.17 3.28 -3.20
C LEU A 82 2.25 2.07 -2.93
N ASP A 83 2.67 1.19 -2.03
CA ASP A 83 1.86 0.09 -1.53
C ASP A 83 1.04 0.54 -0.31
N GLY A 84 -0.24 0.78 -0.52
CA GLY A 84 -1.15 1.21 0.51
C GLY A 84 -2.60 1.06 0.08
N SER A 85 -3.52 1.19 1.01
CA SER A 85 -4.94 1.01 0.74
C SER A 85 -5.45 2.08 -0.24
N ASN A 86 -4.98 3.32 -0.07
CA ASN A 86 -5.18 4.45 -0.99
C ASN A 86 -6.64 4.64 -1.45
N TYR A 87 -7.63 4.25 -0.62
CA TYR A 87 -9.05 4.25 -0.99
C TYR A 87 -9.66 5.65 -1.10
N ILE A 88 -9.06 6.65 -0.43
CA ILE A 88 -9.52 8.04 -0.46
C ILE A 88 -9.19 8.69 -1.82
N LYS A 89 -10.24 9.03 -2.59
CA LYS A 89 -10.11 9.71 -3.90
C LYS A 89 -9.30 11.01 -3.82
N GLY A 90 -9.55 11.83 -2.79
CA GLY A 90 -8.82 13.08 -2.55
C GLY A 90 -7.32 12.86 -2.34
N PHE A 91 -6.94 11.82 -1.61
CA PHE A 91 -5.52 11.49 -1.40
C PHE A 91 -4.83 11.04 -2.69
N ARG A 92 -5.50 10.21 -3.51
CA ARG A 92 -4.98 9.84 -4.83
C ARG A 92 -4.83 11.05 -5.76
N TYR A 93 -5.77 11.99 -5.70
CA TYR A 93 -5.67 13.24 -6.45
C TYR A 93 -4.47 14.09 -5.99
N GLU A 94 -4.21 14.19 -4.69
CA GLU A 94 -3.01 14.87 -4.18
C GLU A 94 -1.72 14.24 -4.70
N LEU A 95 -1.64 12.90 -4.75
CA LEU A 95 -0.49 12.18 -5.30
C LEU A 95 -0.33 12.40 -6.81
N TYR A 96 -1.43 12.45 -7.55
CA TYR A 96 -1.43 12.82 -8.98
C TYR A 96 -0.91 14.25 -9.20
N CYS A 97 -1.34 15.21 -8.38
CA CYS A 97 -0.82 16.57 -8.43
C CYS A 97 0.67 16.61 -8.11
N ALA A 98 1.13 15.84 -7.12
CA ALA A 98 2.54 15.73 -6.76
C ALA A 98 3.38 15.15 -7.91
N SER A 99 2.93 14.06 -8.55
CA SER A 99 3.65 13.49 -9.70
C SER A 99 3.71 14.47 -10.87
N LYS A 100 2.62 15.20 -11.14
CA LYS A 100 2.57 16.23 -12.18
C LYS A 100 3.55 17.38 -11.90
N ALA A 101 3.61 17.86 -10.66
CA ALA A 101 4.57 18.90 -10.25
C ALA A 101 6.03 18.45 -10.44
N SER A 102 6.31 17.18 -10.15
CA SER A 102 7.62 16.56 -10.36
C SER A 102 7.90 16.13 -11.81
N LYS A 103 7.03 16.46 -12.77
CA LYS A 103 7.13 16.04 -14.19
C LYS A 103 7.28 14.52 -14.35
N SER A 104 6.64 13.76 -13.47
CA SER A 104 6.61 12.30 -13.44
C SER A 104 5.25 11.80 -13.92
N THR A 105 5.25 10.71 -14.69
CA THR A 105 4.03 10.01 -15.07
C THR A 105 3.48 9.24 -13.88
N GLN A 106 2.17 9.03 -13.82
CA GLN A 106 1.53 8.30 -12.73
C GLN A 106 0.53 7.31 -13.28
N CYS A 107 0.50 6.11 -12.71
CA CYS A 107 -0.56 5.13 -12.96
C CYS A 107 -1.07 4.54 -11.64
N THR A 108 -2.34 4.16 -11.63
CA THR A 108 -2.99 3.54 -10.48
C THR A 108 -3.35 2.11 -10.83
N VAL A 109 -2.93 1.16 -10.01
CA VAL A 109 -3.27 -0.25 -10.14
C VAL A 109 -4.30 -0.58 -9.07
N HIS A 110 -5.54 -0.82 -9.51
CA HIS A 110 -6.64 -1.19 -8.61
C HIS A 110 -6.72 -2.72 -8.52
N THR A 111 -6.54 -3.23 -7.32
CA THR A 111 -6.71 -4.65 -6.98
C THR A 111 -8.09 -4.85 -6.34
N ILE A 112 -8.79 -5.89 -6.79
CA ILE A 112 -10.17 -6.17 -6.40
C ILE A 112 -10.25 -7.62 -5.92
N ARG A 113 -11.01 -7.84 -4.86
CA ARG A 113 -11.37 -9.15 -4.31
C ARG A 113 -12.76 -9.02 -3.68
N SER A 114 -13.57 -10.08 -3.71
CA SER A 114 -14.88 -10.02 -3.04
C SER A 114 -14.71 -9.80 -1.53
N HIS A 115 -15.71 -9.18 -0.89
CA HIS A 115 -15.66 -8.87 0.53
C HIS A 115 -15.48 -10.15 1.36
N GLU A 116 -16.24 -11.19 1.03
CA GLU A 116 -16.22 -12.50 1.70
C GLU A 116 -14.84 -13.17 1.57
N GLU A 117 -14.28 -13.26 0.35
CA GLU A 117 -12.96 -13.87 0.15
C GLU A 117 -11.83 -13.07 0.82
N ALA A 118 -11.94 -11.74 0.83
CA ALA A 118 -10.98 -10.89 1.49
C ALA A 118 -11.05 -11.03 3.02
N TRP A 119 -12.25 -11.20 3.58
CA TRP A 119 -12.46 -11.44 5.00
C TRP A 119 -11.94 -12.81 5.44
N GLU A 120 -12.23 -13.87 4.68
CA GLU A 120 -11.65 -15.19 4.95
C GLU A 120 -10.12 -15.17 4.85
N GLY A 121 -9.58 -14.47 3.84
CA GLY A 121 -8.14 -14.24 3.73
C GLY A 121 -7.54 -13.41 4.87
N ASN A 122 -8.32 -12.54 5.51
CA ASN A 122 -7.91 -11.80 6.69
C ASN A 122 -7.84 -12.69 7.93
N LYS A 123 -8.82 -13.57 8.13
CA LYS A 123 -8.84 -14.53 9.26
C LYS A 123 -7.65 -15.49 9.22
N LEU A 124 -7.27 -15.97 8.04
CA LEU A 124 -6.11 -16.86 7.87
C LEU A 124 -4.78 -16.23 8.32
N ARG A 125 -4.72 -14.92 8.57
CA ARG A 125 -3.55 -14.25 9.15
C ARG A 125 -3.38 -14.52 10.65
N ILE A 126 -4.43 -14.94 11.35
CA ILE A 126 -4.42 -15.29 12.80
C ILE A 126 -3.60 -16.56 13.05
N ASP A 127 -3.64 -17.52 12.12
CA ASP A 127 -3.18 -18.89 12.39
C ASP A 127 -1.66 -19.10 12.30
N GLY A 128 -0.88 -18.06 11.97
CA GLY A 128 0.59 -18.01 12.16
C GLY A 128 1.42 -19.15 11.56
N THR A 129 0.81 -20.09 10.82
CA THR A 129 1.42 -21.37 10.48
C THR A 129 0.87 -21.83 9.15
N SER A 130 1.77 -22.01 8.18
CA SER A 130 1.57 -22.61 6.86
C SER A 130 0.97 -21.73 5.75
N ARG A 131 1.83 -21.15 4.91
CA ARG A 131 2.42 -21.86 3.76
C ARG A 131 3.65 -21.10 3.26
N GLY A 132 4.75 -21.84 3.10
CA GLY A 132 6.00 -21.34 2.53
C GLY A 132 5.84 -20.87 1.08
N ARG A 133 6.85 -20.09 0.65
CA ARG A 133 6.91 -19.24 -0.55
C ARG A 133 6.05 -17.99 -0.45
N ASP A 134 6.43 -17.11 0.45
CA ASP A 134 7.18 -15.91 0.08
C ASP A 134 7.36 -15.11 1.38
N GLU A 135 8.57 -15.15 1.95
CA GLU A 135 8.99 -14.19 2.97
C GLU A 135 9.12 -12.83 2.30
N VAL A 136 7.98 -12.23 1.98
CA VAL A 136 7.89 -10.84 1.60
C VAL A 136 8.00 -10.05 2.89
N ALA A 137 9.25 -9.86 3.32
CA ALA A 137 9.66 -9.07 4.46
C ALA A 137 8.98 -7.69 4.40
N GLY A 138 7.91 -7.49 5.19
CA GLY A 138 7.19 -6.22 5.25
C GLY A 138 5.70 -6.29 5.61
N CYS A 139 5.08 -7.47 5.53
CA CYS A 139 3.65 -7.59 5.86
C CYS A 139 3.42 -7.55 7.38
N ASN A 140 2.66 -6.57 7.88
CA ASN A 140 2.07 -6.69 9.21
C ASN A 140 1.07 -7.87 9.16
N ASN A 141 1.51 -9.04 9.62
CA ASN A 141 0.71 -10.26 9.71
C ASN A 141 -0.47 -10.17 10.68
N LEU A 142 -0.61 -9.03 11.38
CA LEU A 142 -1.78 -8.78 12.19
C LEU A 142 -3.05 -8.70 11.31
N PRO A 143 -4.09 -9.49 11.61
CA PRO A 143 -5.39 -9.37 10.96
C PRO A 143 -6.04 -8.02 11.31
N TYR A 144 -6.88 -7.54 10.40
CA TYR A 144 -7.83 -6.48 10.70
C TYR A 144 -8.93 -7.00 11.61
N THR A 145 -9.36 -6.21 12.59
CA THR A 145 -10.61 -6.45 13.32
C THR A 145 -11.80 -6.31 12.37
N GLN A 146 -12.92 -6.96 12.70
CA GLN A 146 -14.12 -6.90 11.84
C GLN A 146 -14.62 -5.46 11.65
N GLU A 147 -14.66 -4.68 12.72
CA GLU A 147 -15.04 -3.26 12.67
C GLU A 147 -14.19 -2.46 11.68
N VAL A 148 -12.86 -2.60 11.76
CA VAL A 148 -11.92 -1.91 10.86
C VAL A 148 -12.05 -2.43 9.43
N PHE A 149 -12.15 -3.75 9.25
CA PHE A 149 -12.25 -4.35 7.92
C PHE A 149 -13.52 -3.89 7.19
N ASP A 150 -14.66 -3.86 7.88
CA ASP A 150 -15.92 -3.38 7.33
C ASP A 150 -15.84 -1.89 7.01
N ALA A 151 -15.23 -1.07 7.89
CA ALA A 151 -15.02 0.35 7.63
C ALA A 151 -14.17 0.60 6.37
N LEU A 152 -13.17 -0.26 6.11
CA LEU A 152 -12.28 -0.18 4.96
C LEU A 152 -12.82 -0.82 3.68
N THR A 153 -14.00 -1.44 3.72
CA THR A 153 -14.60 -2.13 2.57
C THR A 153 -15.98 -1.60 2.18
N LYS A 154 -16.58 -0.73 2.98
CA LYS A 154 -17.82 0.03 2.66
C LYS A 154 -17.51 1.15 1.65
N PHE A 155 -17.44 0.83 0.36
CA PHE A 155 -17.32 1.82 -0.72
C PHE A 155 -18.27 1.56 -1.88
#